data_AF-A0A1D2M356-F1
#
_entry.id   AF-A0A1D2M356-F1
#
_cell.length_a   1.000
_cell.length_b   1.000
_cell.length_c   1.000
_cell.angle_alpha   90.00
_cell.angle_beta   90.00
_cell.angle_gamma   90.00
#
_symmetry.space_group_name_H-M   'P 1'
#
loop_
_entity.id
_entity.type
_entity.pdbx_description
1 polymer ?
#
loop_
_entity_poly.entity_id
_entity_poly.type
_entity_poly.pdbx_seq_one_letter_code
_entity_poly.pdbx_strand_id
1 'polypeptide(L)'
;MFSNPTEINGRWKLLMYYSIKFFAPVLASPYLNRNGDLVVELISDSGRNFSGNLTVQIFGLKSLTPLFEQNVKVKAQFLTSKEVFRVNKTALQELNCGTTAKAGSLNPCVVYLTLPGTPDNFLFLQYPTNKLALRNPNLQITLVEAVNTKTVNFTVTTDAIAPFVFFTVRGDHRGYFSDNGFVLVTQERKMNYYSESGITPQQFMDRLQVMSLYDVTKVAGSQVGVNSNMQLHRARSLQHYYRSSDENSVHLSHWLRDEY
;
A
#
# COMPACT_ATOMS: atom_id res chain seq x y z
N MET A 1 12.27 -16.51 10.11
CA MET A 1 10.97 -16.57 10.79
C MET A 1 9.94 -15.96 9.83
N PHE A 2 9.12 -16.78 9.16
CA PHE A 2 8.09 -16.26 8.25
C PHE A 2 6.95 -15.68 9.09
N SER A 3 6.68 -14.38 8.95
CA SER A 3 5.53 -13.75 9.59
C SER A 3 4.25 -14.39 9.05
N ASN A 4 3.45 -15.02 9.92
CA ASN A 4 2.15 -15.57 9.52
C ASN A 4 1.28 -14.44 8.91
N PRO A 5 0.84 -14.53 7.63
CA PRO A 5 0.11 -13.47 6.94
C PRO A 5 -1.33 -13.31 7.45
N THR A 6 -1.80 -14.26 8.25
CA THR A 6 -3.07 -14.19 8.97
C THR A 6 -2.86 -14.01 10.47
N GLU A 7 -3.77 -13.31 11.13
CA GLU A 7 -3.88 -13.24 12.58
C GLU A 7 -4.48 -14.54 13.14
N ILE A 8 -4.32 -14.75 14.45
CA ILE A 8 -4.81 -15.95 15.14
C ILE A 8 -6.34 -16.14 15.04
N ASN A 9 -7.08 -15.06 14.76
CA ASN A 9 -8.53 -15.06 14.58
C ASN A 9 -8.96 -15.16 13.10
N GLY A 10 -8.04 -15.42 12.17
CA GLY A 10 -8.31 -15.54 10.73
C GLY A 10 -8.30 -14.21 9.96
N ARG A 11 -8.04 -13.06 10.61
CA ARG A 11 -7.95 -11.78 9.91
C ARG A 11 -6.71 -11.69 9.04
N TRP A 12 -6.86 -11.05 7.89
CA TRP A 12 -5.73 -10.80 7.00
C TRP A 12 -4.89 -9.65 7.52
N LYS A 13 -3.59 -9.90 7.69
CA LYS A 13 -2.61 -8.82 7.84
C LYS A 13 -2.37 -8.18 6.49
N LEU A 14 -1.82 -6.96 6.52
CA LEU A 14 -1.51 -6.20 5.32
C LEU A 14 -0.66 -7.00 4.31
N LEU A 15 0.30 -7.81 4.79
CA LEU A 15 1.13 -8.67 3.94
C LEU A 15 0.29 -9.60 3.05
N MET A 16 -0.83 -10.14 3.53
CA MET A 16 -1.67 -11.04 2.75
C MET A 16 -2.26 -10.35 1.51
N TYR A 17 -2.70 -9.09 1.66
CA TYR A 17 -3.20 -8.29 0.53
C TYR A 17 -2.13 -8.05 -0.52
N TYR A 18 -0.90 -7.76 -0.09
CA TYR A 18 0.23 -7.62 -1.01
C TYR A 18 0.59 -8.95 -1.69
N SER A 19 0.56 -10.08 -0.98
CA SER A 19 0.87 -11.39 -1.55
C SER A 19 -0.03 -11.75 -2.72
N ILE A 20 -1.32 -11.41 -2.65
CA ILE A 20 -2.25 -11.60 -3.77
C ILE A 20 -1.82 -10.79 -5.00
N LYS A 21 -1.29 -9.58 -4.80
CA LYS A 21 -0.86 -8.70 -5.89
C LYS A 21 0.48 -9.15 -6.47
N PHE A 22 1.51 -9.37 -5.65
CA PHE A 22 2.84 -9.67 -6.17
C PHE A 22 3.02 -11.12 -6.67
N PHE A 23 2.10 -12.04 -6.32
CA PHE A 23 2.02 -13.37 -6.95
C PHE A 23 0.99 -13.45 -8.08
N ALA A 24 0.48 -12.32 -8.58
CA ALA A 24 -0.42 -12.36 -9.72
C ALA A 24 0.29 -12.92 -10.97
N PRO A 25 -0.40 -13.67 -11.84
CA PRO A 25 0.21 -14.33 -13.00
C PRO A 25 0.88 -13.39 -14.00
N VAL A 26 0.46 -12.12 -14.03
CA VAL A 26 1.08 -11.05 -14.80
C VAL A 26 1.16 -9.82 -13.90
N LEU A 27 2.32 -9.17 -13.86
CA LEU A 27 2.58 -8.02 -13.00
C LEU A 27 3.49 -7.02 -13.71
N ALA A 28 3.10 -5.74 -13.73
CA ALA A 28 4.01 -4.65 -14.05
C ALA A 28 4.71 -4.20 -12.75
N SER A 29 6.04 -4.30 -12.71
CA SER A 29 6.86 -4.04 -11.52
C SER A 29 7.79 -2.84 -11.75
N PRO A 30 7.57 -1.72 -11.04
CA PRO A 30 8.45 -0.56 -11.11
C PRO A 30 9.61 -0.68 -10.11
N TYR A 31 10.82 -0.32 -10.54
CA TYR A 31 11.97 -0.17 -9.65
C TYR A 31 12.92 0.93 -10.15
N LEU A 32 13.80 1.40 -9.26
CA LEU A 32 14.93 2.25 -9.65
C LEU A 32 16.14 1.36 -9.93
N ASN A 33 16.72 1.47 -11.12
CA ASN A 33 17.96 0.77 -11.44
C ASN A 33 19.17 1.44 -10.74
N ARG A 34 20.37 0.89 -10.93
CA ARG A 34 21.61 1.43 -10.32
C ARG A 34 21.95 2.86 -10.76
N ASN A 35 21.49 3.28 -11.94
CA ASN A 35 21.69 4.64 -12.45
C ASN A 35 20.67 5.62 -11.87
N GLY A 36 19.63 5.13 -11.19
CA GLY A 36 18.51 5.91 -10.68
C GLY A 36 17.43 6.17 -11.74
N ASP A 37 17.43 5.42 -12.85
CA ASP A 37 16.34 5.46 -13.83
C ASP A 37 15.16 4.64 -13.29
N LEU A 38 13.95 5.13 -13.52
CA LEU A 38 12.74 4.36 -13.31
C LEU A 38 12.62 3.34 -14.44
N VAL A 39 12.56 2.06 -14.08
CA VAL A 39 12.35 0.94 -15.01
C VAL A 39 11.06 0.24 -14.61
N VAL A 40 10.25 -0.15 -15.59
CA VAL A 40 9.11 -1.03 -15.39
C VAL A 40 9.33 -2.33 -16.17
N GLU A 41 9.33 -3.43 -15.44
CA GLU A 41 9.34 -4.78 -16.01
C GLU A 41 7.94 -5.36 -16.04
N LEU A 42 7.58 -6.01 -17.15
CA LEU A 42 6.40 -6.85 -17.24
C LEU A 42 6.81 -8.30 -17.01
N ILE A 43 6.35 -8.86 -15.90
CA ILE A 43 6.58 -10.23 -15.48
C ILE A 43 5.34 -11.04 -15.83
N SER A 44 5.52 -12.23 -16.41
CA SER A 44 4.43 -13.14 -16.77
C SER A 44 4.78 -14.59 -16.48
N ASP A 45 4.15 -15.14 -15.45
CA ASP A 45 4.14 -16.59 -15.15
C ASP A 45 2.95 -17.31 -15.81
N SER A 46 2.07 -16.55 -16.47
CA SER A 46 0.89 -17.06 -17.16
C SER A 46 1.24 -18.00 -18.30
N GLY A 47 0.54 -19.15 -18.36
CA GLY A 47 0.47 -20.13 -19.47
C GLY A 47 0.02 -19.59 -20.83
N ARG A 48 -0.41 -18.33 -20.89
CA ARG A 48 -0.97 -17.68 -22.07
C ARG A 48 -0.33 -16.33 -22.27
N ASN A 49 -0.17 -15.94 -23.54
CA ASN A 49 0.27 -14.60 -23.90
C ASN A 49 -0.72 -13.56 -23.35
N PHE A 50 -0.17 -12.44 -22.88
CA PHE A 50 -0.94 -11.31 -22.39
C PHE A 50 -0.61 -10.07 -23.23
N SER A 51 -1.61 -9.23 -23.49
CA SER A 51 -1.42 -7.93 -24.11
C SER A 51 -2.35 -6.91 -23.49
N GLY A 52 -1.87 -5.71 -23.26
CA GLY A 52 -2.67 -4.65 -22.66
C GLY A 52 -2.04 -3.27 -22.87
N ASN A 53 -2.72 -2.26 -22.34
CA ASN A 53 -2.22 -0.90 -22.30
C ASN A 53 -1.81 -0.60 -20.86
N LEU A 54 -0.51 -0.48 -20.62
CA LEU A 54 0.06 -0.08 -19.34
C LEU A 54 -0.01 1.44 -19.25
N THR A 55 -0.70 1.96 -18.23
CA THR A 55 -0.65 3.37 -17.88
C THR A 55 0.37 3.57 -16.78
N VAL A 56 1.35 4.43 -17.04
CA VAL A 56 2.38 4.84 -16.09
C VAL A 56 2.12 6.28 -15.69
N GLN A 57 1.87 6.50 -14.41
CA GLN A 57 1.66 7.84 -13.86
C GLN A 57 2.70 8.15 -12.80
N ILE A 58 3.17 9.40 -12.74
CA ILE A 58 4.02 9.89 -11.67
C ILE A 58 3.29 11.06 -11.02
N PHE A 59 3.08 10.98 -9.72
CA PHE A 59 2.42 12.01 -8.94
C PHE A 59 3.38 12.61 -7.92
N GLY A 60 3.29 13.92 -7.72
CA GLY A 60 3.71 14.53 -6.45
C GLY A 60 2.60 14.33 -5.41
N LEU A 61 2.93 13.98 -4.17
CA LEU A 61 1.92 13.56 -3.16
C LEU A 61 0.92 14.64 -2.71
N LYS A 62 1.03 15.87 -3.20
CA LYS A 62 0.14 16.99 -2.86
C LYS A 62 -1.03 17.18 -3.82
N SER A 63 -1.02 16.49 -4.96
CA SER A 63 -2.02 16.63 -6.02
C SER A 63 -2.48 15.28 -6.56
N LEU A 64 -3.76 15.16 -6.89
CA LEU A 64 -4.33 14.03 -7.64
C LEU A 64 -4.10 14.17 -9.16
N THR A 65 -3.48 15.26 -9.61
CA THR A 65 -3.09 15.45 -11.01
C THR A 65 -1.67 14.88 -11.21
N PRO A 66 -1.48 13.96 -12.17
CA PRO A 66 -0.15 13.42 -12.46
C PRO A 66 0.77 14.50 -13.01
N LEU A 67 2.02 14.48 -12.60
CA LEU A 67 3.12 15.27 -13.19
C LEU A 67 3.53 14.69 -14.55
N PHE A 68 3.34 13.38 -14.71
CA PHE A 68 3.64 12.63 -15.92
C PHE A 68 2.62 11.52 -16.07
N GLU A 69 2.14 11.32 -17.29
CA GLU A 69 1.28 10.20 -17.65
C GLU A 69 1.64 9.69 -19.05
N GLN A 70 1.84 8.38 -19.18
CA GLN A 70 2.04 7.75 -20.48
C GLN A 70 1.34 6.39 -20.56
N ASN A 71 0.73 6.15 -21.72
CA ASN A 71 0.14 4.87 -22.08
C ASN A 71 1.08 4.11 -23.01
N VAL A 72 1.39 2.86 -22.67
CA VAL A 72 2.32 1.99 -23.40
C VAL A 72 1.63 0.68 -23.72
N LYS A 73 1.58 0.32 -25.01
CA LYS A 73 1.12 -1.01 -25.42
C LYS A 73 2.18 -2.04 -25.07
N VAL A 74 1.82 -3.00 -24.23
CA VAL A 74 2.73 -4.04 -23.75
C VAL A 74 2.25 -5.43 -24.17
N LYS A 75 3.21 -6.35 -24.34
CA LYS A 75 2.94 -7.76 -24.61
C LYS A 75 3.85 -8.61 -23.74
N ALA A 76 3.27 -9.52 -22.97
CA ALA A 76 3.98 -10.51 -22.18
C ALA A 76 3.95 -11.86 -22.90
N GLN A 77 5.11 -12.47 -23.05
CA GLN A 77 5.24 -13.84 -23.51
C GLN A 77 5.27 -14.78 -22.29
N PHE A 78 4.95 -16.05 -22.53
CA PHE A 78 4.99 -17.11 -21.51
C PHE A 78 6.35 -17.15 -20.77
N LEU A 79 6.31 -17.13 -19.43
CA LEU A 79 7.48 -17.23 -18.54
C LEU A 79 8.60 -16.24 -18.86
N THR A 80 8.24 -14.95 -18.98
CA THR A 80 9.23 -13.89 -19.25
C THR A 80 9.16 -12.76 -18.23
N SER A 81 10.33 -12.14 -17.98
CA SER A 81 10.43 -10.77 -17.46
C SER A 81 11.10 -9.91 -18.50
N LYS A 82 10.47 -8.79 -18.88
CA LYS A 82 11.02 -7.86 -19.87
C LYS A 82 10.78 -6.42 -19.46
N GLU A 83 11.79 -5.58 -19.64
CA GLU A 83 11.62 -4.14 -19.56
C GLU A 83 10.64 -3.68 -20.64
N VAL A 84 9.61 -2.95 -20.23
CA VAL A 84 8.57 -2.42 -21.12
C VAL A 84 8.49 -0.89 -21.10
N PHE A 85 9.10 -0.25 -20.11
CA PHE A 85 9.09 1.20 -19.97
C PHE A 85 10.29 1.68 -19.14
N ARG A 86 10.79 2.88 -19.47
CA ARG A 86 11.89 3.54 -18.75
C ARG A 86 11.72 5.05 -18.75
N VAL A 87 12.05 5.68 -17.62
CA VAL A 87 12.27 7.13 -17.49
C VAL A 87 13.64 7.36 -16.90
N ASN A 88 14.48 8.09 -17.63
CA ASN A 88 15.84 8.40 -17.18
C ASN A 88 15.81 9.27 -15.93
N LYS A 89 16.83 9.13 -15.08
CA LYS A 89 16.98 9.93 -13.85
C LYS A 89 16.87 11.44 -14.09
N THR A 90 17.44 11.95 -15.18
CA THR A 90 17.40 13.39 -15.50
C THR A 90 15.96 13.87 -15.76
N ALA A 91 15.15 13.09 -16.48
CA ALA A 91 13.75 13.40 -16.71
C ALA A 91 12.93 13.35 -15.40
N LEU A 92 13.25 12.43 -14.48
CA LEU A 92 12.64 12.45 -13.15
C LEU A 92 12.99 13.75 -12.40
N GLN A 93 14.26 14.18 -12.46
CA GLN A 93 14.72 15.41 -11.82
C GLN A 93 14.04 16.66 -12.38
N GLU A 94 13.79 16.72 -13.69
CA GLU A 94 13.03 17.79 -14.34
C GLU A 94 11.58 17.88 -13.81
N LEU A 95 10.98 16.74 -13.44
CA LEU A 95 9.67 16.68 -12.77
C LEU A 95 9.74 17.02 -11.26
N ASN A 96 10.90 17.44 -10.76
CA ASN A 96 11.20 17.60 -9.34
C ASN A 96 11.06 16.32 -8.50
N CYS A 97 11.14 15.16 -9.16
CA CYS A 97 11.16 13.85 -8.52
C CYS A 97 12.60 13.29 -8.50
N GLY A 98 13.10 12.72 -7.40
CA GLY A 98 14.47 12.14 -7.41
C GLY A 98 15.61 13.09 -7.09
N THR A 99 15.33 14.32 -6.64
CA THR A 99 16.34 15.34 -6.36
C THR A 99 17.05 15.17 -5.01
N THR A 100 16.47 14.45 -4.04
CA THR A 100 17.13 14.13 -2.78
C THR A 100 16.68 12.77 -2.23
N ALA A 101 17.61 11.82 -2.09
CA ALA A 101 17.40 10.57 -1.36
C ALA A 101 17.32 10.77 0.17
N LYS A 102 17.13 12.02 0.63
CA LYS A 102 17.09 12.33 2.05
C LYS A 102 15.71 12.02 2.60
N ALA A 103 15.67 11.29 3.72
CA ALA A 103 14.48 11.19 4.54
C ALA A 103 13.96 12.60 4.86
N GLY A 104 12.67 12.85 4.63
CA GLY A 104 12.04 14.14 4.87
C GLY A 104 11.99 15.12 3.68
N SER A 105 12.17 14.65 2.43
CA SER A 105 11.86 15.43 1.23
C SER A 105 10.45 16.04 1.33
N LEU A 106 10.32 17.34 1.01
CA LEU A 106 9.04 18.05 1.01
C LEU A 106 8.18 17.76 -0.23
N ASN A 107 8.79 17.18 -1.27
CA ASN A 107 8.16 16.88 -2.55
C ASN A 107 8.47 15.43 -2.98
N PRO A 108 8.06 14.42 -2.20
CA PRO A 108 8.18 13.03 -2.60
C PRO A 108 7.24 12.75 -3.77
N CYS A 109 7.67 11.84 -4.65
CA CYS A 109 6.85 11.37 -5.75
C CYS A 109 6.53 9.87 -5.62
N VAL A 110 5.39 9.48 -6.16
CA VAL A 110 4.98 8.09 -6.31
C VAL A 110 4.72 7.79 -7.78
N VAL A 111 5.31 6.70 -8.25
CA VAL A 111 4.97 6.08 -9.53
C VAL A 111 3.79 5.15 -9.27
N TYR A 112 2.76 5.24 -10.09
CA TYR A 112 1.58 4.39 -10.02
C TYR A 112 1.32 3.74 -11.38
N LEU A 113 1.14 2.43 -11.38
CA LEU A 113 0.96 1.61 -12.57
C LEU A 113 -0.44 1.00 -12.57
N THR A 114 -1.13 1.13 -13.69
CA THR A 114 -2.38 0.40 -13.94
C THR A 114 -2.29 -0.34 -15.26
N LEU A 115 -2.61 -1.62 -15.23
CA LEU A 115 -2.70 -2.48 -16.39
C LEU A 115 -3.98 -3.32 -16.26
N PRO A 116 -5.00 -3.08 -17.11
CA PRO A 116 -6.26 -3.80 -16.99
C PRO A 116 -6.08 -5.32 -17.01
N GLY A 117 -6.74 -6.00 -16.07
CA GLY A 117 -6.62 -7.46 -15.90
C GLY A 117 -5.45 -7.92 -15.02
N THR A 118 -4.65 -6.98 -14.49
CA THR A 118 -3.59 -7.26 -13.51
C THR A 118 -3.75 -6.38 -12.27
N PRO A 119 -3.09 -6.68 -11.14
CA PRO A 119 -3.02 -5.76 -10.01
C PRO A 119 -2.38 -4.43 -10.38
N ASP A 120 -2.76 -3.38 -9.65
CA ASP A 120 -2.03 -2.12 -9.60
C ASP A 120 -0.67 -2.32 -8.89
N ASN A 121 0.29 -1.45 -9.20
CA ASN A 121 1.58 -1.45 -8.52
C ASN A 121 2.11 -0.03 -8.37
N PHE A 122 2.98 0.21 -7.39
CA PHE A 122 3.50 1.54 -7.12
C PHE A 122 4.94 1.51 -6.62
N LEU A 123 5.63 2.64 -6.78
CA LEU A 123 6.97 2.87 -6.24
C LEU A 123 7.06 4.28 -5.68
N PHE A 124 7.35 4.42 -4.40
CA PHE A 124 7.78 5.69 -3.84
C PHE A 124 9.23 5.96 -4.27
N LEU A 125 9.44 7.02 -5.04
CA LEU A 125 10.80 7.46 -5.39
C LEU A 125 11.51 8.04 -4.16
N GLN A 126 10.74 8.61 -3.23
CA GLN A 126 11.16 9.00 -1.90
C GLN A 126 10.04 8.67 -0.91
N TYR A 127 10.37 8.04 0.21
CA TYR A 127 9.38 7.76 1.24
C TYR A 127 8.90 9.05 1.92
N PRO A 128 7.58 9.29 2.02
CA PRO A 128 7.03 10.50 2.61
C PRO A 128 6.99 10.42 4.14
N THR A 129 8.16 10.49 4.78
CA THR A 129 8.32 10.38 6.24
C THR A 129 8.06 11.69 6.99
N ASN A 130 7.85 12.80 6.29
CA ASN A 130 7.53 14.10 6.87
C ASN A 130 6.08 14.49 6.54
N LYS A 131 5.26 14.79 7.56
CA LYS A 131 3.85 15.15 7.36
C LYS A 131 3.66 16.35 6.44
N LEU A 132 4.61 17.29 6.40
CA LEU A 132 4.57 18.46 5.50
C LEU A 132 4.65 18.12 4.01
N ALA A 133 5.09 16.90 3.69
CA ALA A 133 5.13 16.37 2.34
C ALA A 133 3.76 15.85 1.86
N LEU A 134 2.83 15.65 2.79
CA LEU A 134 1.50 15.10 2.55
C LEU A 134 0.44 16.18 2.74
N ARG A 135 -0.61 16.12 1.91
CA ARG A 135 -1.85 16.86 2.15
C ARG A 135 -2.81 15.96 2.93
N ASN A 136 -3.61 16.54 3.83
CA ASN A 136 -4.65 15.76 4.51
C ASN A 136 -5.59 15.15 3.45
N PRO A 137 -5.69 13.82 3.35
CA PRO A 137 -6.54 13.18 2.35
C PRO A 137 -8.03 13.33 2.65
N ASN A 138 -8.41 13.65 3.90
CA ASN A 138 -9.81 13.78 4.31
C ASN A 138 -10.67 12.58 3.86
N LEU A 139 -10.21 11.37 4.20
CA LEU A 139 -10.85 10.13 3.74
C LEU A 139 -12.29 10.03 4.23
N GLN A 140 -13.22 9.78 3.32
CA GLN A 140 -14.63 9.58 3.65
C GLN A 140 -15.16 8.26 3.08
N ILE A 141 -16.07 7.64 3.83
CA ILE A 141 -16.77 6.43 3.41
C ILE A 141 -18.16 6.84 2.95
N THR A 142 -18.51 6.43 1.74
CA THR A 142 -19.76 6.78 1.06
C THR A 142 -20.37 5.52 0.43
N LEU A 143 -21.65 5.58 0.07
CA LEU A 143 -22.37 4.54 -0.69
C LEU A 143 -22.23 3.13 -0.08
N VAL A 144 -22.70 2.96 1.16
CA VAL A 144 -22.61 1.68 1.87
C VAL A 144 -23.88 0.86 1.68
N GLU A 145 -23.75 -0.24 0.95
CA GLU A 145 -24.88 -1.04 0.51
C GLU A 145 -24.62 -2.52 0.76
N ALA A 146 -25.65 -3.25 1.21
CA ALA A 146 -25.59 -4.70 1.29
C ALA A 146 -25.76 -5.29 -0.12
N VAL A 147 -24.79 -6.08 -0.57
CA VAL A 147 -24.95 -6.92 -1.77
C VAL A 147 -25.72 -8.19 -1.42
N ASN A 148 -25.39 -8.77 -0.26
CA ASN A 148 -26.06 -9.90 0.34
C ASN A 148 -25.77 -9.89 1.85
N THR A 149 -26.16 -10.93 2.58
CA THR A 149 -25.97 -11.01 4.04
C THR A 149 -24.50 -10.98 4.48
N LYS A 150 -23.56 -11.33 3.58
CA LYS A 150 -22.12 -11.47 3.84
C LYS A 150 -21.23 -10.48 3.08
N THR A 151 -21.79 -9.67 2.20
CA THR A 151 -20.99 -8.73 1.39
C THR A 151 -21.59 -7.33 1.48
N VAL A 152 -20.74 -6.37 1.86
CA VAL A 152 -21.06 -4.94 1.85
C VAL A 152 -20.17 -4.24 0.83
N ASN A 153 -20.77 -3.49 -0.06
CA ASN A 153 -20.07 -2.57 -0.95
C ASN A 153 -19.98 -1.20 -0.29
N PHE A 154 -18.86 -0.51 -0.48
CA PHE A 154 -18.65 0.85 -0.04
C PHE A 154 -17.68 1.58 -0.98
N THR A 155 -17.72 2.91 -0.96
CA THR A 155 -16.79 3.75 -1.71
C THR A 155 -15.97 4.59 -0.73
N VAL A 156 -14.64 4.52 -0.86
CA VAL A 156 -13.75 5.46 -0.18
C VAL A 156 -13.45 6.62 -1.11
N THR A 157 -13.55 7.84 -0.60
CA THR A 157 -13.24 9.08 -1.33
C THR A 157 -12.10 9.83 -0.64
N THR A 158 -11.39 10.66 -1.40
CA THR A 158 -10.24 11.43 -0.91
C THR A 158 -10.11 12.78 -1.63
N ASP A 159 -9.61 13.78 -0.91
CA ASP A 159 -9.30 15.12 -1.44
C ASP A 159 -7.84 15.24 -1.92
N ALA A 160 -7.00 14.25 -1.59
CA ALA A 160 -5.58 14.21 -1.94
C ALA A 160 -5.08 12.77 -2.08
N ILE A 161 -3.85 12.58 -2.56
CA ILE A 161 -3.24 11.24 -2.57
C ILE A 161 -3.15 10.71 -1.14
N ALA A 162 -3.64 9.49 -0.94
CA ALA A 162 -3.59 8.82 0.35
C ALA A 162 -2.71 7.55 0.27
N PRO A 163 -1.44 7.63 0.72
CA PRO A 163 -0.59 6.45 0.83
C PRO A 163 -1.11 5.48 1.89
N PHE A 164 -1.12 4.19 1.55
CA PHE A 164 -1.45 3.10 2.46
C PHE A 164 -2.79 3.26 3.18
N VAL A 165 -3.87 3.44 2.40
CA VAL A 165 -5.25 3.45 2.93
C VAL A 165 -5.55 2.11 3.56
N PHE A 166 -5.72 2.10 4.88
CA PHE A 166 -5.87 0.90 5.68
C PHE A 166 -7.22 0.87 6.39
N PHE A 167 -7.96 -0.22 6.19
CA PHE A 167 -9.25 -0.47 6.81
C PHE A 167 -9.18 -1.56 7.87
N THR A 168 -9.97 -1.37 8.94
CA THR A 168 -10.22 -2.39 9.96
C THR A 168 -11.67 -2.37 10.40
N VAL A 169 -12.21 -3.52 10.82
CA VAL A 169 -13.53 -3.61 11.46
C VAL A 169 -13.33 -3.95 12.94
N ARG A 170 -13.83 -3.09 13.84
CA ARG A 170 -13.75 -3.29 15.30
C ARG A 170 -14.62 -4.46 15.78
N GLY A 171 -14.31 -4.94 17.00
CA GLY A 171 -14.98 -6.07 17.64
C GLY A 171 -14.44 -7.41 17.15
N ASP A 172 -15.06 -8.51 17.57
CA ASP A 172 -14.76 -9.85 17.04
C ASP A 172 -15.62 -10.12 15.81
N HIS A 173 -15.22 -9.53 14.69
CA HIS A 173 -15.86 -9.72 13.41
C HIS A 173 -14.84 -10.20 12.39
N ARG A 174 -15.10 -11.35 11.77
CA ARG A 174 -14.19 -12.01 10.83
C ARG A 174 -14.60 -11.73 9.39
N GLY A 175 -13.59 -11.51 8.57
CA GLY A 175 -13.75 -11.11 7.18
C GLY A 175 -12.52 -10.41 6.63
N TYR A 176 -12.59 -10.02 5.36
CA TYR A 176 -11.51 -9.35 4.66
C TYR A 176 -12.07 -8.31 3.67
N PHE A 177 -11.23 -7.35 3.30
CA PHE A 177 -11.57 -6.34 2.30
C PHE A 177 -11.20 -6.85 0.90
N SER A 178 -11.79 -6.30 -0.16
CA SER A 178 -11.35 -6.59 -1.54
C SER A 178 -9.93 -6.13 -1.81
N ASP A 179 -9.45 -5.12 -1.10
CA ASP A 179 -8.07 -4.63 -1.11
C ASP A 179 -7.80 -3.86 0.19
N ASN A 180 -6.53 -3.72 0.60
CA ASN A 180 -6.16 -3.00 1.81
C ASN A 180 -4.70 -2.52 1.75
N GLY A 181 -4.43 -1.36 2.34
CA GLY A 181 -3.13 -0.69 2.33
C GLY A 181 -2.63 -0.24 0.96
N PHE A 182 -3.53 -0.02 0.00
CA PHE A 182 -3.19 0.52 -1.31
C PHE A 182 -2.88 2.03 -1.25
N VAL A 183 -2.24 2.56 -2.29
CA VAL A 183 -2.11 4.01 -2.51
C VAL A 183 -3.32 4.48 -3.31
N LEU A 184 -4.11 5.41 -2.76
CA LEU A 184 -5.25 5.99 -3.45
C LEU A 184 -4.82 7.25 -4.22
N VAL A 185 -4.75 7.14 -5.54
CA VAL A 185 -4.37 8.23 -6.47
C VAL A 185 -5.54 8.79 -7.28
N THR A 186 -6.73 8.21 -7.11
CA THR A 186 -7.99 8.67 -7.71
C THR A 186 -8.90 9.26 -6.64
N GLN A 187 -9.86 10.11 -7.04
CA GLN A 187 -10.79 10.76 -6.11
C GLN A 187 -11.65 9.76 -5.33
N GLU A 188 -11.93 8.61 -5.92
CA GLU A 188 -12.70 7.54 -5.27
C GLU A 188 -12.20 6.16 -5.66
N ARG A 189 -12.49 5.17 -4.82
CA ARG A 189 -12.30 3.73 -5.09
C ARG A 189 -13.45 2.94 -4.48
N LYS A 190 -14.08 2.09 -5.30
CA LYS A 190 -15.09 1.13 -4.87
C LYS A 190 -14.43 -0.09 -4.23
N MET A 191 -15.02 -0.54 -3.13
CA MET A 191 -14.47 -1.55 -2.26
C MET A 191 -15.57 -2.48 -1.77
N ASN A 192 -15.20 -3.73 -1.49
CA ASN A 192 -16.09 -4.70 -0.87
C ASN A 192 -15.50 -5.14 0.48
N TYR A 193 -16.37 -5.42 1.43
CA TYR A 193 -16.05 -6.17 2.64
C TYR A 193 -16.78 -7.50 2.63
N TYR A 194 -16.03 -8.59 2.81
CA TYR A 194 -16.53 -9.96 2.85
C TYR A 194 -16.54 -10.45 4.29
N SER A 195 -17.74 -10.57 4.86
CA SER A 195 -17.99 -11.07 6.21
C SER A 195 -18.15 -12.60 6.22
N GLU A 196 -17.54 -13.27 7.20
CA GLU A 196 -17.73 -14.70 7.40
C GLU A 196 -19.13 -15.03 7.97
N SER A 197 -19.58 -14.25 8.96
CA SER A 197 -20.81 -14.46 9.74
C SER A 197 -21.98 -13.58 9.30
N GLY A 198 -21.78 -12.71 8.32
CA GLY A 198 -22.71 -11.69 7.90
C GLY A 198 -22.58 -10.37 8.68
N ILE A 199 -22.91 -9.24 8.04
CA ILE A 199 -22.88 -7.90 8.63
C ILE A 199 -23.86 -6.97 7.91
N THR A 200 -24.62 -6.18 8.66
CA THR A 200 -25.48 -5.15 8.07
C THR A 200 -24.67 -3.90 7.70
N PRO A 201 -25.13 -3.07 6.73
CA PRO A 201 -24.48 -1.81 6.39
C PRO A 201 -24.28 -0.89 7.60
N GLN A 202 -25.28 -0.80 8.48
CA GLN A 202 -25.20 0.02 9.70
C GLN A 202 -24.10 -0.51 10.65
N GLN A 203 -24.11 -1.81 10.95
CA GLN A 203 -23.09 -2.42 11.81
C GLN A 203 -21.68 -2.30 11.21
N PHE A 204 -21.56 -2.40 9.88
CA PHE A 204 -20.30 -2.19 9.19
C PHE A 204 -19.82 -0.76 9.38
N MET A 205 -20.68 0.24 9.14
CA MET A 205 -20.34 1.66 9.33
C MET A 205 -19.94 1.99 10.77
N ASP A 206 -20.67 1.49 11.76
CA ASP A 206 -20.39 1.75 13.18
C ASP A 206 -19.02 1.18 13.63
N ARG A 207 -18.53 0.14 12.94
CA ARG A 207 -17.31 -0.60 13.30
C ARG A 207 -16.13 -0.31 12.39
N LEU A 208 -16.36 0.23 11.21
CA LEU A 208 -15.33 0.52 10.22
C LEU A 208 -14.41 1.62 10.74
N GLN A 209 -13.11 1.38 10.62
CA GLN A 209 -12.09 2.41 10.76
C GLN A 209 -11.29 2.47 9.47
N VAL A 210 -10.95 3.69 9.08
CA VAL A 210 -10.04 3.98 7.98
C VAL A 210 -8.91 4.85 8.49
N MET A 211 -7.70 4.61 8.00
CA MET A 211 -6.54 5.47 8.20
C MET A 211 -5.66 5.45 6.96
N SER A 212 -4.71 6.38 6.90
CA SER A 212 -3.66 6.45 5.90
C SER A 212 -2.32 6.75 6.56
N LEU A 213 -1.26 6.78 5.75
CA LEU A 213 0.05 7.22 6.23
C LEU A 213 0.02 8.64 6.83
N TYR A 214 -0.85 9.54 6.35
CA TYR A 214 -0.97 10.91 6.86
C TYR A 214 -1.34 10.94 8.36
N ASP A 215 -2.16 9.99 8.81
CA ASP A 215 -2.69 9.94 10.17
C ASP A 215 -1.64 9.52 11.21
N VAL A 216 -0.60 8.81 10.77
CA VAL A 216 0.48 8.28 11.62
C VAL A 216 1.81 9.01 11.44
N THR A 217 1.95 9.80 10.38
CA THR A 217 3.19 10.54 10.10
C THR A 217 3.28 11.81 10.96
N LYS A 218 4.47 12.07 11.51
CA LYS A 218 4.77 13.26 12.31
C LYS A 218 5.41 14.35 11.44
N VAL A 219 5.40 15.59 11.94
CA VAL A 219 6.19 16.67 11.35
C VAL A 219 7.66 16.42 11.69
N ALA A 220 8.56 16.47 10.70
CA ALA A 220 9.99 16.33 10.97
C ALA A 220 10.51 17.55 11.76
N GLY A 221 11.29 17.31 12.82
CA GLY A 221 11.88 18.39 13.64
C GLY A 221 11.02 18.90 14.79
N SER A 222 9.79 18.39 14.99
CA SER A 222 9.02 18.70 16.20
C SER A 222 9.58 17.90 17.39
N GLN A 223 10.23 18.60 18.33
CA GLN A 223 10.48 18.10 19.68
C GLN A 223 9.14 17.71 20.32
N VAL A 224 9.07 16.54 20.94
CA VAL A 224 7.88 16.11 21.69
C VAL A 224 7.80 16.97 22.94
N GLY A 225 7.02 18.05 22.88
CA GLY A 225 6.52 18.69 24.08
C GLY A 225 5.63 17.68 24.79
N VAL A 226 6.08 17.18 25.94
CA VAL A 226 5.26 16.40 26.86
C VAL A 226 4.20 17.34 27.42
N ASN A 227 3.08 17.49 26.71
CA ASN A 227 1.86 18.02 27.30
C ASN A 227 1.15 16.85 27.98
N SER A 228 1.45 16.69 29.26
CA SER A 228 0.67 15.90 30.20
C SER A 228 -0.71 16.52 30.35
N ASN A 229 -1.63 16.21 29.41
CA ASN A 229 -3.10 16.21 29.55
C ASN A 229 -3.76 16.05 28.18
N MET A 230 -3.61 14.87 27.56
CA MET A 230 -4.59 14.41 26.56
C MET A 230 -4.61 12.88 26.50
N GLN A 231 -5.71 12.33 27.03
CA GLN A 231 -6.16 10.94 27.06
C GLN A 231 -5.29 9.85 26.41
N LEU A 232 -4.62 9.10 27.29
CA LEU A 232 -3.99 7.80 27.07
C LEU A 232 -5.02 6.70 26.75
N HIS A 233 -5.63 6.71 25.55
CA HIS A 233 -6.41 5.55 25.07
C HIS A 233 -6.16 5.15 23.60
N ARG A 234 -5.30 5.84 22.85
CA ARG A 234 -5.04 5.51 21.43
C ARG A 234 -3.64 4.98 21.08
N ALA A 235 -2.74 4.84 22.05
CA ALA A 235 -1.34 4.46 21.77
C ALA A 235 -0.93 3.03 22.22
N ARG A 236 -1.81 2.27 22.89
CA ARG A 236 -1.43 0.96 23.46
C ARG A 236 -1.42 -0.20 22.45
N SER A 237 -2.04 -0.08 21.29
CA SER A 237 -2.12 -1.21 20.34
C SER A 237 -0.84 -1.45 19.54
N LEU A 238 0.00 -0.42 19.32
CA LEU A 238 1.21 -0.55 18.49
C LEU A 238 2.48 -0.90 19.29
N GLN A 239 2.57 -0.50 20.57
CA GLN A 239 3.72 -0.87 21.40
C GLN A 239 3.76 -2.37 21.74
N HIS A 240 2.61 -3.03 21.85
CA HIS A 240 2.59 -4.49 22.00
C HIS A 240 3.04 -5.23 20.73
N TYR A 241 2.89 -4.61 19.55
CA TYR A 241 3.24 -5.23 18.28
C TYR A 241 4.75 -5.25 18.01
N TYR A 242 5.50 -4.29 18.57
CA TYR A 242 6.96 -4.23 18.46
C TYR A 242 7.69 -4.92 19.62
N ARG A 243 7.08 -5.03 20.80
CA ARG A 243 7.77 -5.59 21.98
C ARG A 243 7.80 -7.13 21.99
N SER A 244 6.90 -7.80 21.28
CA SER A 244 6.86 -9.27 21.26
C SER A 244 7.87 -9.91 20.31
N SER A 245 8.62 -9.14 19.51
CA SER A 245 9.65 -9.67 18.61
C SER A 245 11.05 -9.72 19.22
N ASP A 246 11.29 -9.00 20.33
CA ASP A 246 12.65 -8.81 20.87
C ASP A 246 12.95 -9.62 22.15
N GLU A 247 11.97 -10.33 22.73
CA GLU A 247 12.16 -11.06 24.00
C GLU A 247 12.57 -12.54 23.88
N ASN A 248 12.84 -13.07 22.68
CA ASN A 248 13.20 -14.49 22.51
C ASN A 248 14.57 -14.78 21.87
N SER A 249 15.51 -13.83 21.86
CA SER A 249 16.89 -14.12 21.42
C SER A 249 17.88 -14.20 22.59
N VAL A 250 17.78 -15.25 23.40
CA VAL A 250 18.90 -15.65 24.28
C VAL A 250 19.01 -17.18 24.28
N HIS A 251 20.21 -17.65 23.92
CA HIS A 251 20.73 -19.02 23.97
C HIS A 251 20.15 -20.07 23.02
N LEU A 252 20.93 -20.39 21.98
CA LEU A 252 21.22 -21.77 21.56
C LEU A 252 22.44 -21.77 20.61
N SER A 253 23.62 -21.67 21.22
CA SER A 253 24.88 -22.11 20.61
C SER A 253 25.06 -23.59 20.95
N HIS A 254 24.89 -24.49 19.99
CA HIS A 254 25.66 -25.74 19.80
C HIS A 254 24.95 -26.65 18.79
N TRP A 255 25.77 -27.34 17.98
CA TRP A 255 25.45 -28.44 17.05
C TRP A 255 25.13 -28.07 15.59
N LEU A 256 26.17 -27.66 14.87
CA LEU A 256 26.46 -28.23 13.55
C LEU A 256 27.38 -29.43 13.75
N ARG A 257 26.86 -30.65 13.53
CA ARG A 257 27.64 -31.77 13.01
C ARG A 257 26.73 -32.95 12.64
N ASP A 258 27.12 -33.55 11.53
CA ASP A 258 26.88 -34.93 11.11
C ASP A 258 25.66 -35.23 10.22
N GLU A 259 26.02 -35.30 8.93
CA GLU A 259 25.81 -36.43 8.02
C GLU A 259 24.55 -36.52 7.14
N TYR A 260 24.87 -36.63 5.83
CA TYR A 260 24.13 -36.97 4.61
C TYR A 260 23.17 -35.94 3.99
#